data_AF-A0ABD4VX84-F1
#
_entry.id   AF-A0ABD4VX84-F1
#
_cell.length_a   1.000
_cell.length_b   1.000
_cell.length_c   1.000
_cell.angle_alpha   90.00
_cell.angle_beta   90.00
_cell.angle_gamma   90.00
#
_symmetry.space_group_name_H-M   'P 1'
#
loop_
_entity.id
_entity.type
_entity.pdbx_description
1 polymer ?
#
loop_
_entity_poly.entity_id
_entity_poly.type
_entity_poly.pdbx_seq_one_letter_code
_entity_poly.pdbx_strand_id
1 'polypeptide(L)'
;MEYNEDFFSIAVSDVKDTIKVYIEDLVDSLVILPLDNDKKALCAPLTVYITEQHIGLTPSERGGTYKLFSRDGSFLCNVGGFGQGPGEYTALLYHQIDEKAKRIYLNTFEASQIMVYDFKGKYLHDIPLASILHKGSFKVDSEHKMVYCFDVPAGQSPFVWKQDFEGNIKGKIHSYPYTLKPDFGNDVQTMFNTEAFYTSVSAGFEQLEGMNDTLYHYYPETDVLTPVFYADFGKEGHLHRYLNTPLNYYVGLSSGYTNDRGPFTTLDYTVIKVDKKTHEASYIKLFSRGYGGLSLDLYYAQFRFGYFYLWMEPIELKEQLSQILKLSEMDTAMRGKVEKLYNGLSENGNSVLLFGRLKQK
;
A
#
# COMPACT_ATOMS: atom_id res chain seq x y z
N MET A 1 9.78 -16.75 -13.70
CA MET A 1 10.52 -15.79 -14.55
C MET A 1 11.72 -15.34 -13.72
N GLU A 2 12.94 -15.40 -14.25
CA GLU A 2 14.09 -14.80 -13.55
C GLU A 2 13.93 -13.27 -13.62
N TYR A 3 13.67 -12.64 -12.48
CA TYR A 3 13.64 -11.19 -12.34
C TYR A 3 15.07 -10.65 -12.24
N ASN A 4 15.84 -10.76 -13.32
CA ASN A 4 17.17 -10.17 -13.38
C ASN A 4 17.03 -8.71 -13.84
N GLU A 5 16.64 -7.84 -12.91
CA GLU A 5 16.59 -6.39 -13.14
C GLU A 5 18.00 -5.81 -12.93
N ASP A 6 18.54 -5.16 -13.97
CA ASP A 6 19.80 -4.43 -13.86
C ASP A 6 19.62 -3.23 -12.93
N PHE A 7 20.61 -2.99 -12.07
CA PHE A 7 20.63 -1.83 -11.20
C PHE A 7 20.79 -0.54 -12.01
N PHE A 8 19.94 0.47 -11.72
CA PHE A 8 20.14 1.83 -12.23
C PHE A 8 19.65 2.88 -11.23
N SER A 9 19.96 4.15 -11.52
CA SER A 9 19.50 5.28 -10.74
C SER A 9 19.07 6.44 -11.62
N ILE A 10 18.33 7.37 -11.03
CA ILE A 10 18.02 8.66 -11.63
C ILE A 10 18.60 9.77 -10.77
N ALA A 11 19.07 10.84 -11.40
CA ALA A 11 19.35 12.09 -10.69
C ALA A 11 18.04 12.88 -10.56
N VAL A 12 17.58 13.09 -9.34
CA VAL A 12 16.32 13.83 -9.08
C VAL A 12 16.45 15.28 -9.57
N SER A 13 17.66 15.83 -9.55
CA SER A 13 17.98 17.14 -10.13
C SER A 13 17.70 17.24 -11.63
N ASP A 14 17.62 16.12 -12.35
CA ASP A 14 17.42 16.10 -13.81
C ASP A 14 15.94 15.95 -14.17
N VAL A 15 15.08 15.61 -13.20
CA VAL A 15 13.63 15.51 -13.39
C VAL A 15 13.04 16.92 -13.35
N LYS A 16 12.55 17.41 -14.49
CA LYS A 16 11.98 18.76 -14.62
C LYS A 16 10.51 18.77 -15.00
N ASP A 17 10.11 17.86 -15.86
CA ASP A 17 8.76 17.87 -16.42
C ASP A 17 7.73 17.29 -15.45
N THR A 18 6.54 17.90 -15.46
CA THR A 18 5.34 17.33 -14.84
C THR A 18 4.37 16.90 -15.92
N ILE A 19 4.07 15.61 -15.96
CA ILE A 19 3.14 15.03 -16.94
C ILE A 19 1.82 14.64 -16.28
N LYS A 20 0.76 14.60 -17.11
CA LYS A 20 -0.52 14.00 -16.71
C LYS A 20 -0.45 12.51 -16.97
N VAL A 21 -0.68 11.70 -15.95
CA VAL A 21 -0.83 10.26 -16.05
C VAL A 21 -2.29 9.90 -15.84
N TYR A 22 -2.80 9.00 -16.65
CA TYR A 22 -4.15 8.47 -16.48
C TYR A 22 -4.09 7.10 -15.81
N ILE A 23 -4.91 6.89 -14.80
CA ILE A 23 -4.92 5.62 -14.07
C ILE A 23 -5.26 4.45 -14.98
N GLU A 24 -6.08 4.66 -16.01
CA GLU A 24 -6.41 3.65 -17.02
C GLU A 24 -5.20 3.18 -17.85
N ASP A 25 -4.10 3.94 -17.84
CA ASP A 25 -2.85 3.50 -18.45
C ASP A 25 -2.09 2.52 -17.52
N LEU A 26 -2.33 2.58 -16.20
CA LEU A 26 -1.65 1.78 -15.18
C LEU A 26 -2.44 0.55 -14.70
N VAL A 27 -3.78 0.57 -14.83
CA VAL A 27 -4.66 -0.52 -14.37
C VAL A 27 -5.48 -1.14 -15.51
N ASP A 28 -5.83 -2.42 -15.38
CA ASP A 28 -6.66 -3.14 -16.35
C ASP A 28 -8.06 -2.52 -16.49
N SER A 29 -8.66 -2.16 -15.35
CA SER A 29 -9.92 -1.43 -15.27
C SER A 29 -10.01 -0.68 -13.96
N LEU A 30 -10.46 0.58 -14.03
CA LEU A 30 -10.78 1.37 -12.85
C LEU A 30 -12.22 1.09 -12.42
N VAL A 31 -12.41 0.78 -11.15
CA VAL A 31 -13.71 0.65 -10.49
C VAL A 31 -13.86 1.77 -9.47
N ILE A 32 -15.02 2.44 -9.47
CA ILE A 32 -15.42 3.40 -8.44
C ILE A 32 -16.63 2.81 -7.72
N LEU A 33 -16.47 2.51 -6.44
CA LEU A 33 -17.36 1.66 -5.67
C LEU A 33 -17.73 2.30 -4.33
N PRO A 34 -18.97 2.82 -4.19
CA PRO A 34 -19.51 3.20 -2.89
C PRO A 34 -19.65 1.94 -2.02
N LEU A 35 -19.13 1.98 -0.80
CA LEU A 35 -19.30 0.88 0.16
C LEU A 35 -20.71 0.89 0.77
N ASP A 36 -21.11 -0.27 1.32
CA ASP A 36 -22.38 -0.44 2.02
C ASP A 36 -22.62 0.65 3.09
N ASN A 37 -23.80 1.26 3.06
CA ASN A 37 -24.21 2.35 3.93
C ASN A 37 -24.84 1.88 5.26
N ASP A 38 -24.93 0.57 5.51
CA ASP A 38 -25.33 0.06 6.82
C ASP A 38 -24.39 0.62 7.91
N LYS A 39 -24.95 1.03 9.06
CA LYS A 39 -24.19 1.56 10.20
C LYS A 39 -23.06 0.62 10.64
N LYS A 40 -23.24 -0.70 10.52
CA LYS A 40 -22.21 -1.69 10.87
C LYS A 40 -21.03 -1.70 9.87
N ALA A 41 -21.27 -1.21 8.67
CA ALA A 41 -20.31 -1.20 7.56
C ALA A 41 -19.50 0.11 7.47
N LEU A 42 -20.02 1.20 8.04
CA LEU A 42 -19.37 2.52 8.04
C LEU A 42 -17.92 2.42 8.49
N CYS A 43 -17.01 2.98 7.70
CA CYS A 43 -15.57 2.90 7.94
C CYS A 43 -14.84 3.90 7.07
N ALA A 44 -14.05 4.79 7.69
CA ALA A 44 -12.97 5.50 7.01
C ALA A 44 -11.74 4.54 6.91
N PRO A 45 -11.34 4.08 5.73
CA PRO A 45 -10.26 3.10 5.60
C PRO A 45 -8.89 3.68 5.97
N LEU A 46 -8.15 3.02 6.84
CA LEU A 46 -6.71 3.28 7.03
C LEU A 46 -5.88 2.51 5.99
N THR A 47 -6.18 1.23 5.80
CA THR A 47 -5.55 0.41 4.76
C THR A 47 -6.57 -0.51 4.10
N VAL A 48 -6.31 -0.88 2.84
CA VAL A 48 -7.20 -1.69 2.00
C VAL A 48 -6.41 -2.89 1.47
N TYR A 49 -7.04 -4.06 1.42
CA TYR A 49 -6.56 -5.22 0.66
C TYR A 49 -7.64 -5.67 -0.30
N ILE A 50 -7.26 -5.79 -1.56
CA ILE A 50 -8.16 -6.13 -2.64
C ILE A 50 -7.73 -7.44 -3.24
N THR A 51 -8.68 -8.35 -3.41
CA THR A 51 -8.55 -9.56 -4.22
C THR A 51 -9.59 -9.53 -5.34
N GLU A 52 -9.62 -10.60 -6.12
CA GLU A 52 -10.67 -10.83 -7.13
C GLU A 52 -12.07 -10.97 -6.54
N GLN A 53 -12.21 -11.38 -5.28
CA GLN A 53 -13.52 -11.71 -4.68
C GLN A 53 -13.90 -10.86 -3.47
N HIS A 54 -12.92 -10.31 -2.76
CA HIS A 54 -13.13 -9.59 -1.51
C HIS A 54 -12.36 -8.27 -1.44
N ILE A 55 -12.87 -7.38 -0.61
CA ILE A 55 -12.15 -6.22 -0.10
C ILE A 55 -12.08 -6.36 1.41
N GLY A 56 -10.90 -6.17 1.99
CA GLY A 56 -10.77 -6.05 3.42
C GLY A 56 -10.11 -4.76 3.84
N LEU A 57 -10.64 -4.16 4.91
CA LEU A 57 -10.30 -2.82 5.35
C LEU A 57 -9.89 -2.82 6.82
N THR A 58 -8.79 -2.15 7.14
CA THR A 58 -8.57 -1.70 8.52
C THR A 58 -9.21 -0.32 8.69
N PRO A 59 -10.04 -0.10 9.72
CA PRO A 59 -10.61 1.21 9.98
C PRO A 59 -9.56 2.16 10.58
N SER A 60 -9.67 3.45 10.28
CA SER A 60 -8.84 4.50 10.88
C SER A 60 -9.25 4.84 12.31
N GLU A 61 -10.47 4.50 12.70
CA GLU A 61 -10.99 4.75 14.04
C GLU A 61 -10.36 3.82 15.08
N ARG A 62 -10.01 4.40 16.24
CA ARG A 62 -9.54 3.62 17.38
C ARG A 62 -10.66 2.72 17.89
N GLY A 63 -10.39 1.44 18.07
CA GLY A 63 -11.42 0.48 18.48
C GLY A 63 -12.13 -0.20 17.32
N GLY A 64 -11.86 0.22 16.07
CA GLY A 64 -12.46 -0.38 14.89
C GLY A 64 -11.98 -1.82 14.66
N THR A 65 -12.87 -2.62 14.09
CA THR A 65 -12.59 -4.02 13.71
C THR A 65 -12.37 -4.11 12.20
N TYR A 66 -11.50 -5.03 11.78
CA TYR A 66 -11.28 -5.31 10.37
C TYR A 66 -12.60 -5.66 9.68
N LYS A 67 -12.88 -5.02 8.55
CA LYS A 67 -14.13 -5.21 7.82
C LYS A 67 -13.89 -5.94 6.52
N LEU A 68 -14.69 -6.97 6.26
CA LEU A 68 -14.68 -7.71 5.00
C LEU A 68 -15.92 -7.33 4.18
N PHE A 69 -15.69 -7.02 2.92
CA PHE A 69 -16.71 -6.69 1.94
C PHE A 69 -16.59 -7.62 0.73
N SER A 70 -17.72 -7.81 0.09
CA SER A 70 -17.84 -8.41 -1.23
C SER A 70 -17.28 -7.46 -2.30
N ARG A 71 -16.96 -8.00 -3.48
CA ARG A 71 -16.45 -7.21 -4.59
C ARG A 71 -17.43 -6.18 -5.15
N ASP A 72 -18.71 -6.31 -4.85
CA ASP A 72 -19.78 -5.35 -5.18
C ASP A 72 -20.00 -4.28 -4.10
N GLY A 73 -19.19 -4.26 -3.03
CA GLY A 73 -19.27 -3.26 -1.96
C GLY A 73 -20.19 -3.64 -0.80
N SER A 74 -20.88 -4.77 -0.85
CA SER A 74 -21.73 -5.26 0.25
C SER A 74 -20.89 -5.66 1.46
N PHE A 75 -21.30 -5.26 2.66
CA PHE A 75 -20.62 -5.65 3.89
C PHE A 75 -20.93 -7.12 4.23
N LEU A 76 -19.88 -7.90 4.48
CA LEU A 76 -20.01 -9.32 4.83
C LEU A 76 -19.96 -9.53 6.34
N CYS A 77 -18.86 -9.12 6.97
CA CYS A 77 -18.67 -9.26 8.42
C CYS A 77 -17.50 -8.41 8.94
N ASN A 78 -17.46 -8.22 10.25
CA ASN A 78 -16.22 -7.89 10.95
C ASN A 78 -15.39 -9.17 11.13
N VAL A 79 -14.06 -9.06 11.10
CA VAL A 79 -13.13 -10.18 11.25
C VAL A 79 -12.39 -10.05 12.58
N GLY A 80 -12.64 -10.96 13.51
CA GLY A 80 -12.15 -10.82 14.88
C GLY A 80 -12.86 -9.72 15.68
N GLY A 81 -12.22 -9.26 16.76
CA GLY A 81 -12.77 -8.27 17.67
C GLY A 81 -11.69 -7.36 18.27
N PHE A 82 -12.10 -6.19 18.75
CA PHE A 82 -11.20 -5.30 19.46
C PHE A 82 -11.04 -5.77 20.92
N GLY A 83 -9.80 -6.01 21.35
CA GLY A 83 -9.53 -6.51 22.69
C GLY A 83 -8.16 -7.16 22.83
N GLN A 84 -7.97 -7.93 23.91
CA GLN A 84 -6.71 -8.62 24.24
C GLN A 84 -6.91 -10.13 24.45
N GLY A 85 -8.12 -10.65 24.23
CA GLY A 85 -8.39 -12.09 24.26
C GLY A 85 -7.84 -12.83 23.03
N PRO A 86 -7.91 -14.17 23.01
CA PRO A 86 -7.51 -14.95 21.85
C PRO A 86 -8.27 -14.55 20.59
N GLY A 87 -7.54 -14.20 19.53
CA GLY A 87 -8.13 -13.72 18.27
C GLY A 87 -8.67 -12.29 18.30
N GLU A 88 -8.41 -11.53 19.35
CA GLU A 88 -8.69 -10.10 19.43
C GLU A 88 -7.41 -9.27 19.25
N TYR A 89 -7.58 -8.00 18.83
CA TYR A 89 -6.47 -7.09 18.60
C TYR A 89 -6.81 -5.68 19.06
N THR A 90 -5.80 -4.91 19.48
CA THR A 90 -5.97 -3.50 19.89
C THR A 90 -5.54 -2.51 18.81
N ALA A 91 -4.75 -2.96 17.83
CA ALA A 91 -4.35 -2.19 16.65
C ALA A 91 -3.89 -3.14 15.55
N LEU A 92 -4.39 -2.96 14.34
CA LEU A 92 -3.94 -3.71 13.17
C LEU A 92 -2.85 -2.94 12.43
N LEU A 93 -1.85 -3.66 11.94
CA LEU A 93 -0.74 -3.09 11.18
C LEU A 93 -0.74 -3.58 9.74
N TYR A 94 -0.78 -4.90 9.54
CA TYR A 94 -0.69 -5.52 8.23
C TYR A 94 -1.70 -6.66 8.11
N HIS A 95 -2.07 -6.96 6.87
CA HIS A 95 -3.12 -7.92 6.57
C HIS A 95 -2.95 -8.52 5.19
N GLN A 96 -3.47 -9.75 5.04
CA GLN A 96 -3.54 -10.48 3.79
C GLN A 96 -4.83 -11.29 3.69
N ILE A 97 -5.49 -11.23 2.54
CA ILE A 97 -6.61 -12.13 2.20
C ILE A 97 -6.09 -13.19 1.23
N ASP A 98 -6.34 -14.46 1.55
CA ASP A 98 -6.04 -15.60 0.68
C ASP A 98 -7.35 -16.30 0.28
N GLU A 99 -7.74 -16.08 -0.99
CA GLU A 99 -8.95 -16.65 -1.58
C GLU A 99 -8.90 -18.17 -1.70
N LYS A 100 -7.74 -18.73 -2.06
CA LYS A 100 -7.57 -20.18 -2.29
C LYS A 100 -7.66 -20.92 -0.97
N ALA A 101 -6.99 -20.43 0.07
CA ALA A 101 -7.05 -20.99 1.41
C ALA A 101 -8.34 -20.63 2.17
N LYS A 102 -9.08 -19.60 1.71
CA LYS A 102 -10.21 -18.99 2.41
C LYS A 102 -9.79 -18.54 3.81
N ARG A 103 -8.72 -17.76 3.87
CA ARG A 103 -8.12 -17.27 5.11
C ARG A 103 -7.85 -15.78 5.04
N ILE A 104 -7.95 -15.14 6.20
CA ILE A 104 -7.51 -13.77 6.42
C ILE A 104 -6.43 -13.83 7.49
N TYR A 105 -5.30 -13.22 7.19
CA TYR A 105 -4.13 -13.15 8.04
C TYR A 105 -3.97 -11.72 8.52
N LEU A 106 -3.91 -11.52 9.82
CA LEU A 106 -3.79 -10.19 10.44
C LEU A 106 -2.61 -10.18 11.41
N ASN A 107 -1.91 -9.06 11.52
CA ASN A 107 -0.96 -8.82 12.61
C ASN A 107 -1.13 -7.42 13.21
N THR A 108 -0.52 -7.24 14.37
CA THR A 108 -0.44 -5.99 15.12
C THR A 108 0.98 -5.41 15.07
N PHE A 109 1.19 -4.28 15.74
CA PHE A 109 2.54 -3.86 16.14
C PHE A 109 3.13 -4.86 17.13
N GLU A 110 4.46 -4.98 17.14
CA GLU A 110 5.21 -5.86 18.06
C GLU A 110 4.68 -7.31 18.02
N ALA A 111 4.37 -7.80 16.82
CA ALA A 111 3.70 -9.07 16.64
C ALA A 111 4.66 -10.24 16.89
N SER A 112 4.29 -11.13 17.81
CA SER A 112 4.92 -12.45 17.99
C SER A 112 4.23 -13.56 17.18
N GLN A 113 3.14 -13.23 16.48
CA GLN A 113 2.31 -14.18 15.75
C GLN A 113 1.49 -13.49 14.66
N ILE A 114 1.00 -14.27 13.69
CA ILE A 114 -0.01 -13.86 12.71
C ILE A 114 -1.32 -14.55 13.06
N MET A 115 -2.37 -13.77 13.27
CA MET A 115 -3.71 -14.26 13.59
C MET A 115 -4.42 -14.72 12.32
N VAL A 116 -5.01 -15.93 12.36
CA VAL A 116 -5.67 -16.55 11.20
C VAL A 116 -7.18 -16.63 11.41
N TYR A 117 -7.95 -16.12 10.44
CA TYR A 117 -9.41 -16.11 10.44
C TYR A 117 -9.99 -16.74 9.18
N ASP A 118 -11.26 -17.16 9.24
CA ASP A 118 -12.05 -17.51 8.06
C ASP A 118 -12.82 -16.30 7.49
N PHE A 119 -13.51 -16.49 6.36
CA PHE A 119 -14.34 -15.45 5.72
C PHE A 119 -15.69 -15.19 6.42
N LYS A 120 -15.96 -15.87 7.55
CA LYS A 120 -17.05 -15.52 8.47
C LYS A 120 -16.57 -14.65 9.63
N GLY A 121 -15.28 -14.26 9.60
CA GLY A 121 -14.66 -13.44 10.62
C GLY A 121 -14.28 -14.20 11.89
N LYS A 122 -14.34 -15.53 11.88
CA LYS A 122 -14.04 -16.36 13.06
C LYS A 122 -12.55 -16.62 13.16
N TYR A 123 -11.99 -16.37 14.34
CA TYR A 123 -10.63 -16.77 14.69
C TYR A 123 -10.47 -18.30 14.63
N LEU A 124 -9.36 -18.76 14.07
CA LEU A 124 -9.06 -20.18 13.91
C LEU A 124 -7.88 -20.60 14.79
N HIS A 125 -6.73 -19.95 14.63
CA HIS A 125 -5.48 -20.19 15.35
C HIS A 125 -4.47 -19.09 14.99
N ASP A 126 -3.31 -19.13 15.64
CA ASP A 126 -2.16 -18.28 15.34
C ASP A 126 -1.08 -19.06 14.58
N ILE A 127 -0.34 -18.36 13.72
CA ILE A 127 0.96 -18.81 13.20
C ILE A 127 2.04 -18.11 14.03
N PRO A 128 2.84 -18.82 14.84
CA PRO A 128 3.90 -18.21 15.64
C PRO A 128 4.98 -17.60 14.74
N LEU A 129 5.47 -16.41 15.09
CA LEU A 129 6.62 -15.80 14.44
C LEU A 129 7.90 -16.16 15.20
N ALA A 130 8.93 -16.55 14.46
CA ALA A 130 10.24 -16.91 14.99
C ALA A 130 10.97 -15.73 15.64
N SER A 131 10.56 -14.50 15.32
CA SER A 131 11.10 -13.24 15.82
C SER A 131 9.98 -12.22 15.87
N ILE A 132 10.07 -11.26 16.78
CA ILE A 132 9.08 -10.18 16.91
C ILE A 132 9.10 -9.35 15.63
N LEU A 133 7.95 -9.16 15.01
CA LEU A 133 7.73 -8.26 13.89
C LEU A 133 7.23 -6.92 14.41
N HIS A 134 8.15 -5.96 14.58
CA HIS A 134 7.90 -4.72 15.33
C HIS A 134 6.92 -3.80 14.59
N LYS A 135 7.32 -3.42 13.37
CA LYS A 135 6.49 -2.60 12.46
C LYS A 135 6.66 -3.09 11.02
N GLY A 136 6.58 -4.41 10.88
CA GLY A 136 6.90 -5.07 9.64
C GLY A 136 5.69 -5.49 8.81
N SER A 137 6.01 -5.98 7.62
CA SER A 137 5.07 -6.57 6.67
C SER A 137 5.32 -8.07 6.54
N PHE A 138 4.31 -8.79 6.06
CA PHE A 138 4.45 -10.21 5.78
C PHE A 138 3.73 -10.62 4.50
N LYS A 139 4.17 -11.75 3.93
CA LYS A 139 3.47 -12.49 2.88
C LYS A 139 3.32 -13.93 3.32
N VAL A 140 2.08 -14.42 3.34
CA VAL A 140 1.79 -15.85 3.59
C VAL A 140 1.66 -16.57 2.26
N ASP A 141 2.40 -17.67 2.12
CA ASP A 141 2.21 -18.69 1.10
C ASP A 141 1.58 -19.91 1.78
N SER A 142 0.26 -20.04 1.65
CA SER A 142 -0.51 -21.10 2.28
C SER A 142 -0.32 -22.47 1.61
N GLU A 143 0.06 -22.49 0.33
CA GLU A 143 0.26 -23.71 -0.45
C GLU A 143 1.55 -24.42 0.00
N HIS A 144 2.61 -23.65 0.21
CA HIS A 144 3.89 -24.18 0.71
C HIS A 144 4.03 -24.09 2.24
N LYS A 145 3.03 -23.53 2.94
CA LYS A 145 3.04 -23.27 4.38
C LYS A 145 4.25 -22.45 4.84
N MET A 146 4.54 -21.38 4.11
CA MET A 146 5.64 -20.47 4.37
C MET A 146 5.15 -19.06 4.68
N VAL A 147 5.88 -18.35 5.53
CA VAL A 147 5.69 -16.93 5.81
C VAL A 147 6.99 -16.20 5.53
N TYR A 148 6.91 -15.10 4.79
CA TYR A 148 8.00 -14.16 4.54
C TYR A 148 7.74 -12.89 5.32
N CYS A 149 8.71 -12.44 6.11
CA CYS A 149 8.59 -11.29 6.99
C CYS A 149 9.69 -10.28 6.70
N PHE A 150 9.34 -9.00 6.72
CA PHE A 150 10.22 -7.86 6.50
C PHE A 150 9.96 -6.85 7.60
N ASP A 151 10.97 -6.52 8.38
CA ASP A 151 10.85 -5.59 9.51
C ASP A 151 11.64 -4.31 9.27
N VAL A 152 11.40 -3.29 10.09
CA VAL A 152 12.20 -2.05 10.04
C VAL A 152 13.62 -2.34 10.55
N PRO A 153 14.71 -1.91 9.88
CA PRO A 153 16.07 -2.21 10.35
C PRO A 153 16.53 -1.21 11.43
N ALA A 154 15.90 -1.25 12.61
CA ALA A 154 16.17 -0.34 13.73
C ALA A 154 17.06 -0.94 14.83
N GLY A 155 17.92 -1.90 14.46
CA GLY A 155 18.87 -2.58 15.36
C GLY A 155 18.46 -3.99 15.77
N GLN A 156 17.23 -4.40 15.45
CA GLN A 156 16.81 -5.81 15.55
C GLN A 156 17.36 -6.67 14.41
N SER A 157 17.40 -7.98 14.64
CA SER A 157 17.76 -8.98 13.65
C SER A 157 16.86 -10.21 13.83
N PRO A 158 16.37 -10.85 12.76
CA PRO A 158 16.64 -10.56 11.35
C PRO A 158 15.84 -9.38 10.75
N PHE A 159 16.36 -8.75 9.70
CA PHE A 159 15.65 -7.74 8.90
C PHE A 159 14.61 -8.40 7.97
N VAL A 160 15.02 -9.47 7.28
CA VAL A 160 14.11 -10.35 6.51
C VAL A 160 14.28 -11.77 7.00
N TRP A 161 13.19 -12.50 7.13
CA TRP A 161 13.26 -13.94 7.30
C TRP A 161 12.10 -14.64 6.61
N LYS A 162 12.33 -15.90 6.29
CA LYS A 162 11.30 -16.85 5.87
C LYS A 162 11.24 -17.99 6.87
N GLN A 163 10.03 -18.42 7.20
CA GLN A 163 9.77 -19.49 8.17
C GLN A 163 8.62 -20.37 7.71
N ASP A 164 8.55 -21.59 8.24
CA ASP A 164 7.33 -22.39 8.13
C ASP A 164 6.26 -21.90 9.12
N PHE A 165 5.07 -22.51 9.07
CA PHE A 165 3.94 -22.19 9.94
C PHE A 165 4.15 -22.63 11.41
N GLU A 166 5.21 -23.37 11.72
CA GLU A 166 5.58 -23.74 13.09
C GLU A 166 6.57 -22.75 13.71
N GLY A 167 7.01 -21.73 12.96
CA GLY A 167 7.99 -20.76 13.43
C GLY A 167 9.44 -21.19 13.21
N ASN A 168 9.71 -22.24 12.43
CA ASN A 168 11.08 -22.64 12.13
C ASN A 168 11.61 -21.80 10.96
N ILE A 169 12.66 -21.01 11.22
CA ILE A 169 13.34 -20.20 10.19
C ILE A 169 13.95 -21.14 9.13
N LYS A 170 13.66 -20.87 7.85
CA LYS A 170 14.26 -21.56 6.69
C LYS A 170 15.29 -20.71 5.96
N GLY A 171 15.35 -19.41 6.25
CA GLY A 171 16.28 -18.47 5.65
C GLY A 171 16.11 -17.08 6.24
N LYS A 172 17.18 -16.27 6.22
CA LYS A 172 17.16 -14.93 6.80
C LYS A 172 18.26 -14.04 6.24
N ILE A 173 17.99 -12.75 6.27
CA ILE A 173 18.96 -11.67 6.11
C ILE A 173 19.07 -10.97 7.46
N HIS A 174 20.28 -10.96 8.00
CA HIS A 174 20.54 -10.46 9.35
C HIS A 174 20.33 -8.97 9.49
N SER A 175 20.78 -8.19 8.51
CA SER A 175 20.81 -6.74 8.57
C SER A 175 20.50 -6.15 7.20
N TYR A 176 19.84 -5.01 7.20
CA TYR A 176 19.81 -4.12 6.05
C TYR A 176 21.21 -3.46 5.89
N PRO A 177 21.56 -2.90 4.72
CA PRO A 177 22.88 -2.30 4.50
C PRO A 177 23.24 -1.15 5.45
N TYR A 178 22.26 -0.60 6.16
CA TYR A 178 22.43 0.35 7.26
C TYR A 178 21.37 0.13 8.34
N THR A 179 21.64 0.66 9.53
CA THR A 179 20.74 0.59 10.68
C THR A 179 20.14 1.96 10.95
N LEU A 180 18.82 2.03 11.01
CA LEU A 180 18.07 3.22 11.40
C LEU A 180 18.08 3.37 12.93
N LYS A 181 17.99 4.61 13.41
CA LYS A 181 17.70 4.86 14.83
C LYS A 181 16.23 4.51 15.07
N PRO A 182 15.86 3.90 16.21
CA PRO A 182 14.46 3.64 16.54
C PRO A 182 13.63 4.92 16.48
N ASP A 183 12.66 4.97 15.57
CA ASP A 183 11.74 6.07 15.39
C ASP A 183 10.41 5.53 14.84
N PHE A 184 9.29 6.04 15.35
CA PHE A 184 7.96 5.54 14.97
C PHE A 184 7.61 5.86 13.50
N GLY A 185 8.21 6.90 12.94
CA GLY A 185 8.07 7.30 11.54
C GLY A 185 8.82 6.39 10.57
N ASN A 186 9.78 5.58 11.05
CA ASN A 186 10.45 4.59 10.20
C ASN A 186 9.46 3.54 9.70
N ASP A 187 9.63 3.08 8.47
CA ASP A 187 8.74 2.09 7.87
C ASP A 187 9.50 1.20 6.87
N VAL A 188 9.01 -0.01 6.66
CA VAL A 188 9.54 -0.96 5.67
C VAL A 188 8.53 -1.13 4.55
N GLN A 189 8.96 -0.86 3.32
CA GLN A 189 8.10 -0.76 2.14
C GLN A 189 8.29 -1.99 1.26
N THR A 190 7.35 -2.93 1.26
CA THR A 190 7.39 -4.13 0.40
C THR A 190 6.39 -4.09 -0.75
N MET A 191 5.17 -3.63 -0.45
CA MET A 191 4.03 -3.44 -1.36
C MET A 191 3.51 -4.70 -2.08
N PHE A 192 4.34 -5.70 -2.37
CA PHE A 192 4.00 -6.99 -2.98
C PHE A 192 3.21 -6.86 -4.30
N ASN A 193 3.56 -5.89 -5.15
CA ASN A 193 2.87 -5.64 -6.43
C ASN A 193 3.26 -6.59 -7.58
N THR A 194 4.22 -7.47 -7.34
CA THR A 194 4.80 -8.43 -8.28
C THR A 194 4.92 -9.79 -7.60
N GLU A 195 5.21 -10.85 -8.36
CA GLU A 195 5.57 -12.16 -7.76
C GLU A 195 6.91 -12.09 -7.02
N ALA A 196 7.86 -11.29 -7.52
CA ALA A 196 9.12 -11.00 -6.83
C ALA A 196 8.91 -10.13 -5.58
N PHE A 197 9.81 -10.31 -4.62
CA PHE A 197 9.80 -9.61 -3.34
C PHE A 197 10.70 -8.38 -3.39
N TYR A 198 10.12 -7.20 -3.31
CA TYR A 198 10.90 -5.96 -3.21
C TYR A 198 10.81 -5.40 -1.79
N THR A 199 11.85 -4.72 -1.36
CA THR A 199 11.84 -4.00 -0.09
C THR A 199 12.69 -2.74 -0.16
N SER A 200 12.21 -1.67 0.45
CA SER A 200 13.02 -0.52 0.84
C SER A 200 12.65 -0.08 2.24
N VAL A 201 13.29 0.96 2.74
CA VAL A 201 12.88 1.63 3.98
C VAL A 201 12.38 3.04 3.65
N SER A 202 11.68 3.65 4.60
CA SER A 202 11.51 5.09 4.65
C SER A 202 11.80 5.56 6.06
N ALA A 203 12.58 6.62 6.19
CA ALA A 203 12.98 7.20 7.47
C ALA A 203 13.07 8.72 7.37
N GLY A 204 13.11 9.41 8.51
CA GLY A 204 13.34 10.85 8.57
C GLY A 204 14.61 11.26 7.81
N PHE A 205 14.60 12.43 7.18
CA PHE A 205 15.69 12.86 6.28
C PHE A 205 17.05 12.93 6.99
N GLU A 206 17.11 13.25 8.29
CA GLU A 206 18.38 13.28 9.04
C GLU A 206 19.01 11.89 9.19
N GLN A 207 18.21 10.83 9.13
CA GLN A 207 18.71 9.46 9.18
C GLN A 207 19.20 8.97 7.82
N LEU A 208 18.70 9.56 6.72
CA LEU A 208 19.06 9.19 5.35
C LEU A 208 20.15 10.09 4.76
N GLU A 209 20.57 11.15 5.47
CA GLU A 209 21.60 12.06 5.00
C GLU A 209 22.92 11.33 4.69
N GLY A 210 23.41 11.48 3.45
CA GLY A 210 24.61 10.80 2.97
C GLY A 210 24.44 9.30 2.70
N MET A 211 23.23 8.75 2.84
CA MET A 211 22.90 7.37 2.47
C MET A 211 22.33 7.29 1.06
N ASN A 212 22.72 6.26 0.32
CA ASN A 212 22.03 5.89 -0.92
C ASN A 212 20.87 4.96 -0.56
N ASP A 213 19.75 5.51 -0.09
CA ASP A 213 18.54 4.72 0.18
C ASP A 213 18.09 4.05 -1.11
N THR A 214 18.02 2.73 -1.10
CA THR A 214 17.95 1.88 -2.29
C THR A 214 16.77 0.94 -2.17
N LEU A 215 16.07 0.72 -3.27
CA LEU A 215 15.11 -0.36 -3.43
C LEU A 215 15.88 -1.66 -3.73
N TYR A 216 15.57 -2.71 -2.98
CA TYR A 216 16.18 -4.03 -3.11
C TYR A 216 15.17 -5.06 -3.61
N HIS A 217 15.65 -5.99 -4.43
CA HIS A 217 14.98 -7.26 -4.70
C HIS A 217 15.53 -8.31 -3.71
N TYR A 218 14.63 -8.93 -2.93
CA TYR A 218 14.91 -10.10 -2.11
C TYR A 218 14.68 -11.39 -2.88
N TYR A 219 15.72 -12.22 -3.03
CA TYR A 219 15.66 -13.55 -3.62
C TYR A 219 15.46 -14.62 -2.54
N PRO A 220 14.27 -15.21 -2.40
CA PRO A 220 14.00 -16.16 -1.32
C PRO A 220 14.72 -17.50 -1.50
N GLU A 221 15.25 -17.83 -2.69
CA GLU A 221 15.96 -19.08 -2.93
C GLU A 221 17.37 -19.05 -2.34
N THR A 222 18.01 -17.88 -2.36
CA THR A 222 19.40 -17.67 -1.93
C THR A 222 19.54 -16.81 -0.68
N ASP A 223 18.44 -16.21 -0.21
CA ASP A 223 18.40 -15.25 0.90
C ASP A 223 19.30 -14.02 0.68
N VAL A 224 19.24 -13.44 -0.52
CA VAL A 224 20.07 -12.29 -0.93
C VAL A 224 19.20 -11.07 -1.20
N LEU A 225 19.69 -9.89 -0.80
CA LEU A 225 19.20 -8.60 -1.27
C LEU A 225 20.10 -8.09 -2.39
N THR A 226 19.50 -7.80 -3.54
CA THR A 226 20.20 -7.18 -4.67
C THR A 226 19.62 -5.78 -4.89
N PRO A 227 20.45 -4.72 -4.94
CA PRO A 227 19.96 -3.38 -5.23
C PRO A 227 19.44 -3.33 -6.66
N VAL A 228 18.29 -2.68 -6.88
CA VAL A 228 17.70 -2.53 -8.22
C VAL A 228 17.50 -1.08 -8.63
N PHE A 229 17.22 -0.19 -7.68
CA PHE A 229 16.93 1.21 -8.01
C PHE A 229 17.21 2.14 -6.83
N TYR A 230 17.73 3.34 -7.10
CA TYR A 230 17.68 4.45 -6.15
C TYR A 230 17.52 5.80 -6.85
N ALA A 231 16.99 6.77 -6.11
CA ALA A 231 16.89 8.17 -6.50
C ALA A 231 18.04 8.96 -5.89
N ASP A 232 18.89 9.55 -6.73
CA ASP A 232 20.00 10.40 -6.30
C ASP A 232 19.51 11.83 -6.06
N PHE A 233 19.47 12.21 -4.79
CA PHE A 233 19.10 13.55 -4.34
C PHE A 233 20.31 14.51 -4.24
N GLY A 234 21.52 14.03 -4.53
CA GLY A 234 22.76 14.78 -4.33
C GLY A 234 23.13 14.87 -2.84
N LYS A 235 23.60 16.05 -2.42
CA LYS A 235 24.09 16.25 -1.04
C LYS A 235 22.97 16.43 -0.02
N GLU A 236 21.82 16.93 -0.44
CA GLU A 236 20.68 17.14 0.44
C GLU A 236 19.82 15.88 0.39
N GLY A 237 19.68 15.18 1.53
CA GLY A 237 18.76 14.06 1.63
C GLY A 237 17.32 14.53 1.54
N HIS A 238 16.42 13.67 1.06
CA HIS A 238 14.99 13.95 1.04
C HIS A 238 14.21 12.83 1.74
N LEU A 239 13.17 13.20 2.48
CA LEU A 239 12.19 12.23 2.93
C LEU A 239 11.43 11.69 1.71
N HIS A 240 11.61 10.40 1.45
CA HIS A 240 10.98 9.74 0.31
C HIS A 240 10.54 8.33 0.64
N ARG A 241 9.71 7.77 -0.24
CA ARG A 241 9.32 6.36 -0.23
C ARG A 241 9.39 5.82 -1.65
N TYR A 242 9.91 4.60 -1.78
CA TYR A 242 9.82 3.88 -3.04
C TYR A 242 8.53 3.08 -3.12
N LEU A 243 8.00 3.04 -4.32
CA LEU A 243 6.95 2.13 -4.70
C LEU A 243 7.36 1.42 -6.00
N ASN A 244 7.21 0.10 -6.00
CA ASN A 244 7.48 -0.73 -7.17
C ASN A 244 6.18 -1.26 -7.78
N THR A 245 6.10 -1.24 -9.10
CA THR A 245 5.08 -1.92 -9.90
C THR A 245 5.76 -2.70 -11.03
N PRO A 246 5.06 -3.58 -11.77
CA PRO A 246 5.66 -4.35 -12.85
C PRO A 246 6.37 -3.48 -13.91
N LEU A 247 5.80 -2.31 -14.22
CA LEU A 247 6.25 -1.46 -15.33
C LEU A 247 7.05 -0.22 -14.88
N ASN A 248 6.89 0.21 -13.63
CA ASN A 248 7.43 1.49 -13.17
C ASN A 248 7.91 1.42 -11.72
N TYR A 249 8.93 2.21 -11.41
CA TYR A 249 9.19 2.66 -10.05
C TYR A 249 8.52 4.01 -9.82
N TYR A 250 8.20 4.30 -8.57
CA TYR A 250 7.71 5.60 -8.13
C TYR A 250 8.49 6.05 -6.91
N VAL A 251 8.79 7.35 -6.86
CA VAL A 251 9.45 8.01 -5.74
C VAL A 251 8.49 9.05 -5.20
N GLY A 252 7.85 8.74 -4.07
CA GLY A 252 6.97 9.67 -3.37
C GLY A 252 7.79 10.56 -2.47
N LEU A 253 7.75 11.88 -2.71
CA LEU A 253 8.50 12.89 -1.99
C LEU A 253 7.56 13.65 -1.06
N SER A 254 7.89 13.64 0.23
CA SER A 254 7.14 14.40 1.24
C SER A 254 7.99 15.56 1.71
N SER A 255 7.43 16.77 1.67
CA SER A 255 7.97 17.92 2.40
C SER A 255 7.02 18.32 3.52
N GLY A 256 7.54 18.93 4.57
CA GLY A 256 6.77 19.21 5.76
C GLY A 256 7.61 19.69 6.92
N TYR A 257 6.97 19.85 8.07
CA TYR A 257 7.63 20.26 9.30
C TYR A 257 7.16 19.40 10.47
N THR A 258 8.05 19.19 11.43
CA THR A 258 7.69 18.73 12.77
C THR A 258 7.47 19.94 13.65
N ASN A 259 6.26 20.10 14.22
CA ASN A 259 6.10 21.01 15.36
C ASN A 259 6.86 20.45 16.56
N ASP A 260 7.34 21.31 17.47
CA ASP A 260 8.26 20.98 18.58
C ASP A 260 7.89 19.73 19.43
N ARG A 261 6.63 19.24 19.36
CA ARG A 261 6.16 17.96 19.92
C ARG A 261 5.01 17.29 19.12
N GLY A 262 4.87 17.60 17.83
CA GLY A 262 3.76 17.12 16.99
C GLY A 262 4.19 16.12 15.92
N PRO A 263 3.27 15.34 15.33
CA PRO A 263 3.58 14.50 14.18
C PRO A 263 4.08 15.35 13.01
N PHE A 264 4.93 14.78 12.15
CA PHE A 264 5.35 15.42 10.90
C PHE A 264 4.10 15.78 10.08
N THR A 265 3.97 17.06 9.75
CA THR A 265 2.87 17.58 8.93
C THR A 265 3.35 17.68 7.50
N THR A 266 2.81 16.83 6.61
CA THR A 266 3.08 16.91 5.17
C THR A 266 2.43 18.16 4.59
N LEU A 267 3.24 19.05 4.02
CA LEU A 267 2.80 20.26 3.34
C LEU A 267 2.60 20.03 1.84
N ASP A 268 3.50 19.24 1.24
CA ASP A 268 3.46 18.92 -0.18
C ASP A 268 3.85 17.45 -0.38
N TYR A 269 3.15 16.80 -1.31
CA TYR A 269 3.41 15.44 -1.74
C TYR A 269 3.49 15.39 -3.26
N THR A 270 4.67 15.11 -3.76
CA THR A 270 4.90 14.94 -5.20
C THR A 270 5.40 13.53 -5.48
N VAL A 271 5.12 13.03 -6.68
CA VAL A 271 5.55 11.69 -7.09
C VAL A 271 6.31 11.80 -8.40
N ILE A 272 7.50 11.18 -8.43
CA ILE A 272 8.24 10.92 -9.65
C ILE A 272 7.88 9.51 -10.11
N LYS A 273 7.42 9.36 -11.35
CA LYS A 273 7.30 8.06 -12.02
C LYS A 273 8.56 7.82 -12.83
N VAL A 274 9.11 6.62 -12.74
CA VAL A 274 10.27 6.17 -13.51
C VAL A 274 9.88 4.92 -14.30
N ASP A 275 9.99 5.00 -15.63
CA ASP A 275 9.76 3.85 -16.51
C ASP A 275 10.93 2.87 -16.42
N LYS A 276 10.66 1.60 -16.10
CA LYS A 276 11.71 0.60 -15.92
C LYS A 276 12.48 0.26 -17.19
N LYS A 277 11.89 0.49 -18.37
CA LYS A 277 12.48 0.11 -19.66
C LYS A 277 13.23 1.26 -20.29
N THR A 278 12.68 2.47 -20.24
CA THR A 278 13.31 3.65 -20.86
C THR A 278 14.16 4.45 -19.88
N HIS A 279 13.98 4.22 -18.58
CA HIS A 279 14.55 5.01 -17.48
C HIS A 279 14.13 6.49 -17.49
N GLU A 280 13.10 6.82 -18.28
CA GLU A 280 12.53 8.17 -18.30
C GLU A 280 11.82 8.44 -16.97
N ALA A 281 12.12 9.61 -16.40
CA ALA A 281 11.56 10.06 -15.13
C ALA A 281 10.81 11.38 -15.30
N SER A 282 9.64 11.49 -14.68
CA SER A 282 8.84 12.72 -14.68
C SER A 282 8.05 12.84 -13.39
N TYR A 283 7.83 14.07 -12.92
CA TYR A 283 6.79 14.33 -11.94
C TYR A 283 5.42 14.03 -12.54
N ILE A 284 4.49 13.53 -11.74
CA ILE A 284 3.18 13.15 -12.24
C ILE A 284 2.04 13.82 -11.47
N LYS A 285 0.95 14.05 -12.18
CA LYS A 285 -0.39 14.24 -11.62
C LYS A 285 -1.29 13.13 -12.16
N LEU A 286 -2.07 12.50 -11.29
CA LEU A 286 -2.87 11.35 -11.64
C LEU A 286 -4.34 11.75 -11.88
N PHE A 287 -4.91 11.26 -12.98
CA PHE A 287 -6.28 11.52 -13.36
C PHE A 287 -6.98 10.24 -13.84
N SER A 288 -8.31 10.28 -13.93
CA SER A 288 -9.10 9.29 -14.66
C SER A 288 -9.73 9.91 -15.90
N ARG A 289 -9.33 9.42 -17.08
CA ARG A 289 -9.95 9.85 -18.35
C ARG A 289 -11.38 9.35 -18.47
N GLY A 290 -11.66 8.16 -17.92
CA GLY A 290 -12.96 7.51 -17.95
C GLY A 290 -14.03 8.18 -17.10
N TYR A 291 -13.68 9.25 -16.38
CA TYR A 291 -14.59 10.05 -15.56
C TYR A 291 -14.33 11.55 -15.76
N GLY A 292 -14.10 11.97 -17.02
CA GLY A 292 -14.00 13.39 -17.37
C GLY A 292 -12.75 14.10 -16.84
N GLY A 293 -11.66 13.37 -16.61
CA GLY A 293 -10.43 13.93 -16.04
C GLY A 293 -10.49 14.10 -14.53
N LEU A 294 -11.24 13.24 -13.82
CA LEU A 294 -11.29 13.22 -12.35
C LEU A 294 -9.87 13.16 -11.77
N SER A 295 -9.56 14.12 -10.90
CA SER A 295 -8.25 14.19 -10.24
C SER A 295 -8.16 13.14 -9.15
N LEU A 296 -7.06 12.40 -9.13
CA LEU A 296 -6.80 11.37 -8.13
C LEU A 296 -5.60 11.81 -7.30
N ASP A 297 -5.83 12.09 -6.01
CA ASP A 297 -4.77 12.57 -5.13
C ASP A 297 -3.75 11.46 -4.87
N LEU A 298 -2.51 11.73 -5.29
CA LEU A 298 -1.39 10.82 -5.15
C LEU A 298 -0.98 10.61 -3.69
N TYR A 299 -1.29 11.53 -2.78
CA TYR A 299 -1.03 11.36 -1.36
C TYR A 299 -1.82 10.19 -0.75
N TYR A 300 -3.06 10.00 -1.21
CA TYR A 300 -3.93 8.90 -0.76
C TYR A 300 -3.85 7.66 -1.66
N ALA A 301 -3.23 7.78 -2.84
CA ALA A 301 -3.00 6.66 -3.74
C ALA A 301 -2.06 5.62 -3.12
N GLN A 302 -2.49 4.36 -3.17
CA GLN A 302 -1.74 3.22 -2.69
C GLN A 302 -1.67 2.17 -3.78
N PHE A 303 -0.57 1.43 -3.79
CA PHE A 303 -0.30 0.37 -4.76
C PHE A 303 0.21 -0.82 -3.97
N ARG A 304 -0.65 -1.82 -3.76
CA ARG A 304 -0.34 -2.96 -2.90
C ARG A 304 -0.98 -4.22 -3.44
N PHE A 305 -0.26 -5.34 -3.33
CA PHE A 305 -0.73 -6.66 -3.76
C PHE A 305 -1.22 -6.72 -5.21
N GLY A 306 -0.63 -5.92 -6.09
CA GLY A 306 -0.97 -5.91 -7.51
C GLY A 306 -2.20 -5.07 -7.83
N TYR A 307 -2.68 -4.24 -6.89
CA TYR A 307 -3.78 -3.31 -7.08
C TYR A 307 -3.35 -1.89 -6.77
N PHE A 308 -3.80 -0.95 -7.59
CA PHE A 308 -3.97 0.44 -7.18
C PHE A 308 -5.26 0.58 -6.38
N TYR A 309 -5.24 1.41 -5.35
CA TYR A 309 -6.46 1.91 -4.72
C TYR A 309 -6.27 3.30 -4.10
N LEU A 310 -7.39 4.00 -3.96
CA LEU A 310 -7.56 5.13 -3.05
C LEU A 310 -9.01 5.12 -2.55
N TRP A 311 -9.30 5.92 -1.53
CA TRP A 311 -10.67 6.14 -1.07
C TRP A 311 -10.95 7.62 -0.97
N MET A 312 -12.22 7.98 -1.08
CA MET A 312 -12.71 9.36 -0.95
C MET A 312 -13.97 9.37 -0.09
N GLU A 313 -14.16 10.46 0.63
CA GLU A 313 -15.48 10.74 1.21
C GLU A 313 -16.49 11.00 0.09
N PRO A 314 -17.74 10.51 0.19
CA PRO A 314 -18.73 10.69 -0.88
C PRO A 314 -18.98 12.14 -1.24
N ILE A 315 -19.00 13.04 -0.24
CA ILE A 315 -19.21 14.46 -0.45
C ILE A 315 -18.08 15.09 -1.27
N GLU A 316 -16.82 14.73 -0.99
CA GLU A 316 -15.66 15.20 -1.73
C GLU A 316 -15.71 14.74 -3.19
N LEU A 317 -16.01 13.45 -3.40
CA LEU A 317 -16.15 12.92 -4.76
C LEU A 317 -17.32 13.60 -5.51
N LYS A 318 -18.46 13.86 -4.86
CA LYS A 318 -19.57 14.59 -5.48
C LYS A 318 -19.18 16.01 -5.87
N GLU A 319 -18.43 16.72 -5.03
CA GLU A 319 -17.94 18.05 -5.35
C GLU A 319 -17.04 18.04 -6.60
N GLN A 320 -16.09 17.10 -6.67
CA GLN A 320 -15.22 16.95 -7.85
C GLN A 320 -16.02 16.62 -9.11
N LEU A 321 -16.94 15.66 -9.05
CA LEU A 321 -17.81 15.30 -10.18
C LEU A 321 -18.72 16.45 -10.61
N SER A 322 -19.21 17.27 -9.68
CA SER A 322 -20.00 18.47 -9.97
C SER A 322 -19.21 19.50 -10.78
N GLN A 323 -17.92 19.70 -10.46
CA GLN A 323 -17.07 20.59 -11.27
C GLN A 323 -16.81 20.02 -12.67
N ILE A 324 -16.60 18.70 -12.77
CA ILE A 324 -16.42 18.01 -14.05
C ILE A 324 -17.67 18.15 -14.93
N LEU A 325 -18.88 18.04 -14.37
CA LEU A 325 -20.13 18.21 -15.11
C LEU A 325 -20.37 19.64 -15.63
N LYS A 326 -19.72 20.65 -15.06
CA LYS A 326 -19.78 22.04 -15.54
C LYS A 326 -18.88 22.30 -16.75
N LEU A 327 -17.97 21.37 -17.09
CA LEU A 327 -17.11 21.49 -18.27
C LEU A 327 -17.98 21.47 -19.54
N SER A 328 -17.71 22.42 -20.43
CA SER A 328 -18.46 22.61 -21.69
C SER A 328 -18.14 21.53 -22.73
N GLU A 329 -16.93 20.98 -22.70
CA GLU A 329 -16.44 19.97 -23.64
C GLU A 329 -16.41 18.60 -22.97
N MET A 330 -17.53 17.86 -23.09
CA MET A 330 -17.63 16.47 -22.64
C MET A 330 -18.62 15.71 -23.52
N ASP A 331 -18.23 14.54 -24.01
CA ASP A 331 -19.13 13.71 -24.82
C ASP A 331 -20.33 13.21 -24.00
N THR A 332 -21.44 12.92 -24.68
CA THR A 332 -22.70 12.55 -24.05
C THR A 332 -22.61 11.25 -23.24
N ALA A 333 -21.80 10.29 -23.69
CA ALA A 333 -21.66 9.00 -22.99
C ALA A 333 -20.89 9.16 -21.68
N MET A 334 -19.79 9.93 -21.71
CA MET A 334 -19.02 10.31 -20.52
C MET A 334 -19.88 11.10 -19.54
N ARG A 335 -20.63 12.09 -20.03
CA ARG A 335 -21.53 12.88 -19.19
C ARG A 335 -22.55 11.99 -18.49
N GLY A 336 -23.22 11.10 -19.22
CA GLY A 336 -24.16 10.14 -18.63
C GLY A 336 -23.52 9.22 -17.59
N LYS A 337 -22.26 8.79 -17.81
CA LYS A 337 -21.50 7.97 -16.84
C LYS A 337 -21.18 8.75 -15.56
N VAL A 338 -20.71 9.98 -15.69
CA VAL A 338 -20.40 10.88 -14.55
C VAL A 338 -21.67 11.24 -13.78
N GLU A 339 -22.76 11.60 -14.47
CA GLU A 339 -24.06 11.90 -13.85
C GLU A 339 -24.62 10.68 -13.09
N LYS A 340 -24.51 9.48 -13.68
CA LYS A 340 -24.95 8.25 -13.01
C LYS A 340 -24.18 8.02 -11.71
N LEU A 341 -22.86 8.20 -11.72
CA LEU A 341 -22.05 8.09 -10.51
C LEU A 341 -22.45 9.18 -9.49
N TYR A 342 -22.49 10.44 -9.90
CA TYR A 342 -22.84 11.58 -9.04
C TYR A 342 -24.19 11.39 -8.35
N ASN A 343 -25.23 10.97 -9.09
CA ASN A 343 -26.58 10.75 -8.57
C ASN A 343 -26.69 9.49 -7.70
N GLY A 344 -25.78 8.52 -7.87
CA GLY A 344 -25.72 7.29 -7.07
C GLY A 344 -25.04 7.47 -5.71
N LEU A 345 -24.36 8.60 -5.49
CA LEU A 345 -23.64 8.87 -4.24
C LEU A 345 -24.55 9.54 -3.19
N SER A 346 -24.57 8.95 -2.00
CA SER A 346 -25.12 9.57 -0.79
C SER A 346 -24.07 10.47 -0.16
N GLU A 347 -24.38 11.74 0.12
CA GLU A 347 -23.43 12.70 0.73
C GLU A 347 -22.94 12.25 2.10
N ASN A 348 -23.82 11.60 2.88
CA ASN A 348 -23.50 11.03 4.18
C ASN A 348 -23.34 9.50 4.10
N GLY A 349 -22.99 8.99 2.91
CA GLY A 349 -22.72 7.58 2.70
C GLY A 349 -21.38 7.14 3.28
N ASN A 350 -21.11 5.85 3.21
CA ASN A 350 -19.81 5.28 3.51
C ASN A 350 -18.77 5.67 2.46
N SER A 351 -17.48 5.52 2.76
CA SER A 351 -16.39 5.88 1.85
C SER A 351 -16.52 5.19 0.48
N VAL A 352 -16.08 5.90 -0.56
CA VAL A 352 -16.05 5.39 -1.94
C VAL A 352 -14.64 4.89 -2.24
N LEU A 353 -14.52 3.62 -2.63
CA LEU A 353 -13.24 3.05 -3.06
C LEU A 353 -13.05 3.22 -4.57
N LEU A 354 -11.88 3.69 -4.96
CA LEU A 354 -11.43 3.74 -6.35
C LEU A 354 -10.26 2.78 -6.47
N PHE A 355 -10.35 1.74 -7.30
CA PHE A 355 -9.30 0.72 -7.40
C PHE A 355 -9.24 0.07 -8.78
N GLY A 356 -8.10 -0.55 -9.06
CA GLY A 356 -7.89 -1.32 -10.29
C GLY A 356 -6.67 -2.23 -10.19
N ARG A 357 -6.73 -3.39 -10.84
CA ARG A 357 -5.61 -4.32 -10.92
C ARG A 357 -4.51 -3.71 -11.77
N LEU A 358 -3.27 -3.72 -11.27
CA LEU A 358 -2.11 -3.18 -11.99
C LEU A 358 -1.79 -4.02 -13.21
N LYS A 359 -1.56 -3.34 -14.33
CA LYS A 359 -1.06 -3.98 -15.55
C LYS A 359 0.30 -4.59 -15.30
N GLN A 360 0.50 -5.77 -15.87
CA GLN A 360 1.74 -6.54 -15.74
C GLN A 360 2.66 -6.39 -16.95
N LYS A 361 2.14 -5.93 -18.09
CA LYS A 361 2.83 -5.84 -19.39
C LYS A 361 2.35 -4.65 -20.19
#